data_AF-A0A1S3HCR0-F1
#
_entry.id   AF-A0A1S3HCR0-F1
#
_cell.length_a   1.000
_cell.length_b   1.000
_cell.length_c   1.000
_cell.angle_alpha   90.00
_cell.angle_beta   90.00
_cell.angle_gamma   90.00
#
_symmetry.space_group_name_H-M   'P 1'
#
loop_
_entity.id
_entity.type
_entity.pdbx_description
1 polymer ?
#
loop_
_entity_poly.entity_id
_entity_poly.type
_entity_poly.pdbx_seq_one_letter_code
_entity_poly.pdbx_strand_id
1 'polypeptide(L)'
;MVGRIHVDVNVTADLNEQKKAMPDVDWGEWKPSNCKPRHKVAIIIPYRDRLPHLKVQLRYLHPLLQRQQVHYRIFVAEQAGVGTWNKGRVMNAGYIEAAKLFDFQCVIFHDVDLVPEDDRNTYKCFSLPVHMSSAPSQDNYRTRYTILVGGVMNFPREDFLKLNGYSNEFWGWGGEDDDMAYRMKASAMDFERVPPEIGRYTSLIHGDRDKNPRRMALLQGSKKRQAKDGVSSLPYRLLSSSNEKLYTHLLVAV
;
A
#
# COMPACT_ATOMS: atom_id res chain seq x y z
N MET A 1 -15.64 14.11 6.91
CA MET A 1 -15.13 14.17 5.52
C MET A 1 -15.31 15.59 5.00
N VAL A 2 -14.36 16.08 4.20
CA VAL A 2 -14.36 17.43 3.60
C VAL A 2 -14.39 17.40 2.07
N GLY A 3 -14.31 16.22 1.45
CA GLY A 3 -14.24 16.06 0.00
C GLY A 3 -12.83 16.23 -0.52
N ARG A 4 -12.69 17.01 -1.60
CA ARG A 4 -11.43 17.22 -2.30
C ARG A 4 -10.43 17.99 -1.43
N ILE A 5 -9.19 17.52 -1.43
CA ILE A 5 -8.06 18.06 -0.68
C ILE A 5 -6.99 18.47 -1.68
N HIS A 6 -6.43 19.66 -1.49
CA HIS A 6 -5.27 20.11 -2.25
C HIS A 6 -4.00 19.50 -1.65
N VAL A 7 -3.22 18.80 -2.49
CA VAL A 7 -1.91 18.28 -2.12
C VAL A 7 -0.85 19.26 -2.59
N ASP A 8 -0.29 20.02 -1.65
CA ASP A 8 0.92 20.80 -1.88
C ASP A 8 2.15 19.91 -1.72
N VAL A 9 2.84 19.67 -2.84
CA VAL A 9 4.06 18.84 -2.94
C VAL A 9 5.34 19.61 -2.58
N ASN A 10 5.27 20.95 -2.51
CA ASN A 10 6.40 21.82 -2.19
C ASN A 10 6.48 22.13 -0.69
N VAL A 11 5.47 21.73 0.10
CA VAL A 11 5.45 21.98 1.53
C VAL A 11 6.56 21.19 2.22
N THR A 12 7.33 21.86 3.09
CA THR A 12 8.29 21.17 3.95
C THR A 12 7.54 20.25 4.90
N ALA A 13 7.69 18.94 4.70
CA ALA A 13 7.06 17.93 5.53
C ALA A 13 7.99 17.54 6.69
N ASP A 14 8.16 18.43 7.68
CA ASP A 14 8.94 18.11 8.88
C ASP A 14 8.25 17.04 9.74
N LEU A 15 8.99 16.00 10.14
CA LEU A 15 8.41 14.91 10.92
C LEU A 15 8.15 15.29 12.37
N ASN A 16 8.94 16.19 12.95
CA ASN A 16 8.76 16.58 14.35
C ASN A 16 7.52 17.45 14.50
N GLU A 17 7.27 18.36 13.56
CA GLU A 17 6.03 19.13 13.49
C GLU A 17 4.81 18.21 13.31
N GLN A 18 4.88 17.25 12.38
CA GLN A 18 3.80 16.26 12.21
C GLN A 18 3.54 15.44 13.48
N LYS A 19 4.60 14.96 14.14
CA LYS A 19 4.53 14.25 15.43
C LYS A 19 3.87 15.07 16.53
N LYS A 20 4.06 16.40 16.54
CA LYS A 20 3.40 17.33 17.47
C LYS A 20 1.94 17.57 17.10
N ALA A 21 1.64 17.73 15.82
CA ALA A 21 0.28 17.96 15.31
C ALA A 21 -0.66 16.75 15.49
N MET A 22 -0.10 15.55 15.69
CA MET A 22 -0.85 14.30 15.87
C MET A 22 -0.50 13.65 17.22
N PRO A 23 -0.94 14.24 18.34
CA PRO A 23 -0.61 13.74 19.68
C PRO A 23 -1.20 12.35 19.95
N ASP A 24 -2.37 12.05 19.40
CA ASP A 24 -3.12 10.81 19.64
C ASP A 24 -2.69 9.63 18.77
N VAL A 25 -1.73 9.84 17.85
CA VAL A 25 -1.14 8.78 17.04
C VAL A 25 0.09 8.24 17.76
N ASP A 26 0.16 6.93 17.94
CA ASP A 26 1.36 6.26 18.42
C ASP A 26 1.59 4.96 17.65
N TRP A 27 2.85 4.65 17.36
CA TRP A 27 3.26 3.50 16.52
C TRP A 27 2.64 3.50 15.11
N GLY A 28 2.16 4.67 14.67
CA GLY A 28 1.33 4.86 13.48
C GLY A 28 -0.09 4.33 13.58
N GLU A 29 -0.53 3.96 14.79
CA GLU A 29 -1.87 3.50 15.10
C GLU A 29 -2.73 4.65 15.61
N TRP A 30 -4.00 4.67 15.20
CA TRP A 30 -5.01 5.56 15.76
C TRP A 30 -6.38 4.91 15.68
N LYS A 31 -7.26 5.24 16.63
CA LYS A 31 -8.67 4.87 16.64
C LYS A 31 -9.51 6.02 17.21
N PRO A 32 -10.78 6.16 16.80
CA PRO A 32 -11.67 7.16 17.40
C PRO A 32 -11.90 6.86 18.89
N SER A 33 -11.84 7.89 19.73
CA SER A 33 -12.08 7.79 21.19
C SER A 33 -13.57 7.88 21.55
N ASN A 34 -14.38 8.47 20.69
CA ASN A 34 -15.79 8.76 20.92
C ASN A 34 -16.76 7.74 20.29
N CYS A 35 -16.26 6.73 19.58
CA CYS A 35 -17.09 5.68 18.99
C CYS A 35 -16.31 4.38 18.78
N LYS A 36 -17.02 3.27 18.56
CA LYS A 36 -16.41 2.00 18.17
C LYS A 36 -16.13 2.02 16.66
N PRO A 37 -14.87 1.90 16.22
CA PRO A 37 -14.54 1.86 14.79
C PRO A 37 -15.12 0.59 14.15
N ARG A 38 -15.70 0.74 12.95
CA ARG A 38 -16.28 -0.38 12.18
C ARG A 38 -15.23 -1.21 11.44
N HIS A 39 -14.08 -0.60 11.15
CA HIS A 39 -13.04 -1.19 10.32
C HIS A 39 -11.69 -1.07 11.02
N LYS A 40 -10.96 -2.19 11.06
CA LYS A 40 -9.55 -2.26 11.43
C LYS A 40 -8.71 -2.50 10.20
N VAL A 41 -7.81 -1.57 9.89
CA VAL A 41 -7.11 -1.50 8.58
C VAL A 41 -5.61 -1.43 8.78
N ALA A 42 -4.88 -2.40 8.23
CA ALA A 42 -3.42 -2.28 8.10
C ALA A 42 -3.10 -1.57 6.78
N ILE A 43 -2.27 -0.53 6.85
CA ILE A 43 -1.77 0.16 5.66
C ILE A 43 -0.30 -0.18 5.52
N ILE A 44 0.07 -0.87 4.46
CA ILE A 44 1.43 -1.34 4.22
C ILE A 44 2.03 -0.53 3.07
N ILE A 45 3.07 0.21 3.39
CA ILE A 45 3.82 1.03 2.45
C ILE A 45 5.13 0.29 2.16
N PRO A 46 5.30 -0.32 0.97
CA PRO A 46 6.58 -0.86 0.56
C PRO A 46 7.57 0.29 0.31
N TYR A 47 8.76 0.18 0.88
CA TYR A 47 9.66 1.31 1.02
C TYR A 47 11.13 0.93 0.79
N ARG A 48 11.89 1.88 0.21
CA ARG A 48 13.36 1.95 0.26
C ARG A 48 13.81 3.32 -0.23
N ASP A 49 14.61 4.03 0.55
CA ASP A 49 15.24 5.31 0.17
C ASP A 49 14.26 6.36 -0.40
N ARG A 50 13.14 6.60 0.30
CA ARG A 50 12.06 7.51 -0.13
C ARG A 50 11.55 8.41 1.01
N LEU A 51 12.44 8.83 1.90
CA LEU A 51 12.06 9.59 3.10
C LEU A 51 11.31 10.89 2.76
N PRO A 52 11.70 11.70 1.75
CA PRO A 52 10.93 12.87 1.36
C PRO A 52 9.48 12.54 0.96
N HIS A 53 9.27 11.46 0.19
CA HIS A 53 7.94 10.99 -0.20
C HIS A 53 7.11 10.55 1.00
N LEU A 54 7.69 9.72 1.87
CA LEU A 54 7.02 9.22 3.06
C LEU A 54 6.57 10.37 3.97
N LYS A 55 7.42 11.38 4.15
CA LYS A 55 7.10 12.58 4.94
C LYS A 55 5.87 13.31 4.40
N VAL A 56 5.78 13.49 3.08
CA VAL A 56 4.62 14.12 2.44
C VAL A 56 3.40 13.22 2.60
N GLN A 57 3.51 11.92 2.33
CA GLN A 57 2.39 10.99 2.43
C GLN A 57 1.80 10.94 3.84
N LEU A 58 2.61 10.81 4.89
CA LEU A 58 2.14 10.77 6.28
C LEU A 58 1.39 12.04 6.68
N ARG A 59 1.85 13.21 6.19
CA ARG A 59 1.21 14.52 6.44
C ARG A 59 -0.26 14.55 6.00
N TYR A 60 -0.57 13.92 4.88
CA TYR A 60 -1.94 13.92 4.32
C TYR A 60 -2.75 12.70 4.76
N LEU A 61 -2.09 11.54 4.85
CA LEU A 61 -2.77 10.28 5.09
C LEU A 61 -3.34 10.19 6.50
N HIS A 62 -2.59 10.58 7.54
CA HIS A 62 -3.10 10.52 8.91
C HIS A 62 -4.36 11.38 9.13
N PRO A 63 -4.40 12.69 8.80
CA PRO A 63 -5.62 13.47 8.96
C PRO A 63 -6.79 12.91 8.14
N LEU A 64 -6.54 12.37 6.95
CA LEU A 64 -7.56 11.73 6.13
C LEU A 64 -8.18 10.52 6.84
N LEU A 65 -7.35 9.62 7.35
CA LEU A 65 -7.80 8.42 8.05
C LEU A 65 -8.56 8.75 9.34
N GLN A 66 -8.09 9.76 10.09
CA GLN A 66 -8.77 10.24 11.29
C GLN A 66 -10.16 10.81 10.98
N ARG A 67 -10.30 11.60 9.90
CA ARG A 67 -11.61 12.11 9.42
C ARG A 67 -12.56 10.99 8.97
N GLN A 68 -12.03 9.84 8.58
CA GLN A 68 -12.79 8.65 8.20
C GLN A 68 -13.12 7.75 9.40
N GLN A 69 -12.61 8.07 10.60
CA GLN A 69 -12.88 7.35 11.84
C GLN A 69 -12.55 5.84 11.77
N VAL A 70 -11.54 5.48 10.99
CA VAL A 70 -11.05 4.08 10.88
C VAL A 70 -10.04 3.78 11.98
N HIS A 71 -10.05 2.56 12.52
CA HIS A 71 -8.95 2.07 13.35
C HIS A 71 -7.87 1.59 12.40
N TYR A 72 -6.79 2.34 12.29
CA TYR A 72 -5.73 2.01 11.34
C TYR A 72 -4.39 1.89 12.05
N ARG A 73 -3.48 1.17 11.41
CA ARG A 73 -2.04 1.25 11.70
C ARG A 73 -1.25 1.28 10.41
N ILE A 74 -0.30 2.22 10.32
CA ILE A 74 0.61 2.36 9.19
C ILE A 74 1.88 1.56 9.44
N PHE A 75 2.23 0.70 8.49
CA PHE A 75 3.45 -0.10 8.46
C PHE A 75 4.30 0.33 7.26
N VAL A 76 5.53 0.77 7.53
CA VAL A 76 6.53 1.03 6.49
C VAL A 76 7.43 -0.20 6.41
N ALA A 77 7.21 -1.02 5.38
CA ALA A 77 7.99 -2.22 5.13
C ALA A 77 9.18 -1.86 4.22
N GLU A 78 10.38 -1.81 4.80
CA GLU A 78 11.60 -1.39 4.12
C GLU A 78 12.44 -2.58 3.64
N GLN A 79 12.80 -2.60 2.36
CA GLN A 79 13.77 -3.56 1.83
C GLN A 79 15.19 -3.18 2.28
N ALA A 80 15.83 -4.06 3.04
CA ALA A 80 17.21 -3.89 3.46
C ALA A 80 18.22 -4.06 2.31
N GLY A 81 19.33 -3.34 2.41
CA GLY A 81 20.46 -3.45 1.48
C GLY A 81 20.22 -2.79 0.11
N VAL A 82 21.21 -2.97 -0.77
CA VAL A 82 21.29 -2.29 -2.08
C VAL A 82 20.92 -3.18 -3.26
N GLY A 83 20.40 -4.39 -2.99
CA GLY A 83 20.01 -5.35 -4.01
C GLY A 83 18.84 -4.87 -4.88
N THR A 84 18.49 -5.63 -5.90
CA THR A 84 17.37 -5.31 -6.78
C THR A 84 16.07 -5.17 -5.98
N TRP A 85 15.31 -4.11 -6.26
CA TRP A 85 14.02 -3.86 -5.62
C TRP A 85 13.01 -4.98 -5.92
N ASN A 86 12.26 -5.44 -4.91
CA ASN A 86 11.19 -6.42 -5.08
C ASN A 86 9.95 -6.01 -4.26
N LYS A 87 9.04 -5.25 -4.90
CA LYS A 87 7.83 -4.72 -4.29
C LYS A 87 6.93 -5.83 -3.72
N GLY A 88 6.74 -6.91 -4.48
CA GLY A 88 5.89 -8.05 -4.08
C GLY A 88 6.37 -8.74 -2.80
N ARG A 89 7.68 -9.04 -2.71
CA ARG A 89 8.26 -9.63 -1.48
C ARG A 89 8.14 -8.71 -0.28
N VAL A 90 8.39 -7.42 -0.46
CA VAL A 90 8.30 -6.41 0.62
C VAL A 90 6.87 -6.28 1.11
N MET A 91 5.89 -6.24 0.21
CA MET A 91 4.47 -6.22 0.56
C MET A 91 4.04 -7.49 1.30
N ASN A 92 4.44 -8.66 0.82
CA ASN A 92 4.13 -9.94 1.48
C ASN A 92 4.78 -10.01 2.88
N ALA A 93 6.05 -9.62 3.02
CA ALA A 93 6.73 -9.60 4.32
C ALA A 93 6.06 -8.62 5.29
N GLY A 94 5.75 -7.40 4.80
CA GLY A 94 5.00 -6.40 5.55
C GLY A 94 3.64 -6.94 6.03
N TYR A 95 2.93 -7.71 5.20
CA TYR A 95 1.65 -8.31 5.57
C TYR A 95 1.80 -9.32 6.71
N ILE A 96 2.78 -10.22 6.60
CA ILE A 96 3.02 -11.24 7.63
C ILE A 96 3.38 -10.60 8.97
N GLU A 97 4.25 -9.59 8.97
CA GLU A 97 4.66 -8.91 10.21
C GLU A 97 3.55 -8.02 10.77
N ALA A 98 2.82 -7.28 9.93
CA ALA A 98 1.68 -6.48 10.38
C ALA A 98 0.62 -7.36 11.07
N ALA A 99 0.37 -8.57 10.56
CA ALA A 99 -0.62 -9.49 11.11
C ALA A 99 -0.25 -10.04 12.50
N LYS A 100 1.03 -9.96 12.90
CA LYS A 100 1.49 -10.30 14.26
C LYS A 100 1.29 -9.15 15.25
N LEU A 101 1.31 -7.92 14.76
CA LEU A 101 1.31 -6.71 15.57
C LEU A 101 -0.06 -6.05 15.68
N PHE A 102 -0.95 -6.30 14.71
CA PHE A 102 -2.24 -5.66 14.61
C PHE A 102 -3.30 -6.62 14.05
N ASP A 103 -4.37 -6.83 14.80
CA ASP A 103 -5.50 -7.67 14.38
C ASP A 103 -6.43 -6.88 13.43
N PHE A 104 -6.04 -6.78 12.16
CA PHE A 104 -6.79 -6.07 11.12
C PHE A 104 -7.73 -6.99 10.33
N GLN A 105 -8.77 -6.39 9.77
CA GLN A 105 -9.79 -7.06 8.93
C GLN A 105 -9.47 -6.96 7.43
N CYS A 106 -8.80 -5.88 7.02
CA CYS A 106 -8.34 -5.67 5.66
C CYS A 106 -6.98 -5.00 5.64
N VAL A 107 -6.31 -5.13 4.51
CA VAL A 107 -5.00 -4.54 4.25
C VAL A 107 -5.09 -3.62 3.03
N ILE A 108 -4.40 -2.49 3.11
CA ILE A 108 -4.20 -1.57 1.99
C ILE A 108 -2.72 -1.54 1.68
N PHE A 109 -2.36 -1.95 0.47
CA PHE A 109 -1.02 -1.76 -0.06
C PHE A 109 -0.95 -0.41 -0.74
N HIS A 110 0.02 0.41 -0.35
CA HIS A 110 0.03 1.82 -0.70
C HIS A 110 1.42 2.27 -1.14
N ASP A 111 1.58 2.55 -2.43
CA ASP A 111 2.84 3.12 -2.93
C ASP A 111 3.15 4.45 -2.21
N VAL A 112 4.41 4.64 -1.79
CA VAL A 112 4.85 5.77 -0.95
C VAL A 112 4.76 7.13 -1.66
N ASP A 113 4.69 7.13 -2.99
CA ASP A 113 4.67 8.30 -3.85
C ASP A 113 3.27 8.69 -4.33
N LEU A 114 2.22 8.03 -3.85
CA LEU A 114 0.84 8.43 -4.12
C LEU A 114 0.24 9.12 -2.90
N VAL A 115 -0.44 10.24 -3.11
CA VAL A 115 -1.15 10.98 -2.04
C VAL A 115 -2.61 11.19 -2.45
N PRO A 116 -3.60 10.71 -1.68
CA PRO A 116 -5.01 10.85 -2.04
C PRO A 116 -5.46 12.32 -2.05
N GLU A 117 -6.26 12.69 -3.06
CA GLU A 117 -6.80 14.05 -3.23
C GLU A 117 -8.25 14.19 -2.76
N ASP A 118 -8.88 13.15 -2.21
CA ASP A 118 -10.28 13.19 -1.81
C ASP A 118 -10.57 12.25 -0.64
N ASP A 119 -11.07 12.78 0.48
CA ASP A 119 -11.37 11.95 1.65
C ASP A 119 -12.70 11.18 1.55
N ARG A 120 -13.45 11.33 0.45
CA ARG A 120 -14.55 10.42 0.08
C ARG A 120 -14.04 9.08 -0.45
N ASN A 121 -12.76 8.99 -0.84
CA ASN A 121 -12.09 7.72 -1.09
C ASN A 121 -11.79 7.04 0.27
N THR A 122 -12.71 6.20 0.73
CA THR A 122 -12.67 5.64 2.08
C THR A 122 -11.69 4.49 2.23
N TYR A 123 -10.73 4.61 3.15
CA TYR A 123 -9.75 3.58 3.53
C TYR A 123 -10.36 2.62 4.54
N LYS A 124 -11.49 2.00 4.17
CA LYS A 124 -12.22 1.02 4.97
C LYS A 124 -12.00 -0.40 4.45
N CYS A 125 -12.63 -1.38 5.08
CA CYS A 125 -12.72 -2.72 4.53
C CYS A 125 -13.93 -2.84 3.61
N PHE A 126 -13.73 -3.48 2.46
CA PHE A 126 -14.76 -3.78 1.47
C PHE A 126 -15.06 -5.28 1.46
N SER A 127 -16.09 -5.70 0.73
CA SER A 127 -16.41 -7.12 0.52
C SER A 127 -15.62 -7.76 -0.61
N LEU A 128 -15.06 -6.94 -1.51
CA LEU A 128 -14.19 -7.34 -2.61
C LEU A 128 -12.90 -6.53 -2.53
N PRO A 129 -11.82 -6.98 -3.18
CA PRO A 129 -10.65 -6.12 -3.38
C PRO A 129 -11.03 -4.85 -4.14
N VAL A 130 -10.41 -3.71 -3.77
CA VAL A 130 -10.72 -2.41 -4.37
C VAL A 130 -9.45 -1.70 -4.81
N HIS A 131 -9.40 -1.34 -6.09
CA HIS A 131 -8.38 -0.44 -6.62
C HIS A 131 -8.73 1.01 -6.28
N MET A 132 -7.93 1.61 -5.41
CA MET A 132 -8.22 2.92 -4.82
C MET A 132 -7.66 4.07 -5.65
N SER A 133 -6.47 3.90 -6.23
CA SER A 133 -5.77 4.94 -7.01
C SER A 133 -6.09 4.88 -8.50
N SER A 134 -7.37 5.03 -8.86
CA SER A 134 -7.87 4.86 -10.23
C SER A 134 -7.50 6.00 -11.18
N ALA A 135 -7.21 7.19 -10.65
CA ALA A 135 -6.92 8.40 -11.42
C ALA A 135 -5.69 9.14 -10.84
N PRO A 136 -4.47 8.58 -10.91
CA PRO A 136 -3.28 9.28 -10.44
C PRO A 136 -2.88 10.41 -11.40
N SER A 137 -2.24 11.46 -10.89
CA SER A 137 -1.88 12.66 -11.65
C SER A 137 -0.86 12.37 -12.76
N GLN A 138 0.04 11.41 -12.55
CA GLN A 138 1.00 10.95 -13.58
C GLN A 138 0.32 10.36 -14.83
N ASP A 139 -0.92 9.88 -14.68
CA ASP A 139 -1.73 9.34 -15.78
C ASP A 139 -2.81 10.33 -16.23
N ASN A 140 -2.58 11.63 -16.00
CA ASN A 140 -3.54 12.70 -16.31
C ASN A 140 -4.93 12.45 -15.71
N TYR A 141 -4.97 11.88 -14.50
CA TYR A 141 -6.19 11.52 -13.77
C TYR A 141 -7.10 10.55 -14.54
N ARG A 142 -6.50 9.58 -15.25
CA ARG A 142 -7.21 8.51 -15.95
C ARG A 142 -6.63 7.15 -15.57
N THR A 143 -7.46 6.13 -15.61
CA THR A 143 -6.98 4.74 -15.51
C THR A 143 -6.25 4.37 -16.79
N ARG A 144 -4.97 4.01 -16.70
CA ARG A 144 -4.13 3.72 -17.87
C ARG A 144 -4.62 2.53 -18.70
N TYR A 145 -5.11 1.47 -18.04
CA TYR A 145 -5.71 0.29 -18.68
C TYR A 145 -6.58 -0.50 -17.70
N THR A 146 -7.54 -1.28 -18.21
CA THR A 146 -8.64 -1.87 -17.44
C THR A 146 -8.22 -2.77 -16.29
N ILE A 147 -7.16 -3.57 -16.46
CA ILE A 147 -6.71 -4.55 -15.46
C ILE A 147 -5.72 -3.96 -14.44
N LEU A 148 -5.38 -2.67 -14.54
CA LEU A 148 -4.40 -2.05 -13.65
C LEU A 148 -4.89 -2.10 -12.19
N VAL A 149 -4.14 -2.75 -11.31
CA VAL A 149 -4.39 -2.78 -9.85
C VAL A 149 -3.20 -2.25 -9.03
N GLY A 150 -2.27 -1.54 -9.69
CA GLY A 150 -1.09 -0.94 -9.05
C GLY A 150 -1.36 0.41 -8.37
N GLY A 151 -0.39 0.91 -7.62
CA GLY A 151 -0.52 2.13 -6.82
C GLY A 151 -1.07 1.87 -5.42
N VAL A 152 -2.39 1.96 -5.26
CA VAL A 152 -3.09 1.74 -3.98
C VAL A 152 -4.20 0.72 -4.15
N MET A 153 -4.08 -0.40 -3.45
CA MET A 153 -5.00 -1.54 -3.54
C MET A 153 -5.43 -2.00 -2.15
N ASN A 154 -6.74 -2.16 -1.95
CA ASN A 154 -7.35 -2.70 -0.73
C ASN A 154 -7.71 -4.17 -0.94
N PHE A 155 -7.48 -5.00 0.07
CA PHE A 155 -7.94 -6.38 0.11
C PHE A 155 -8.60 -6.72 1.45
N PRO A 156 -9.76 -7.40 1.45
CA PRO A 156 -10.17 -8.22 2.57
C PRO A 156 -9.03 -9.19 2.95
N ARG A 157 -8.77 -9.37 4.25
CA ARG A 157 -7.64 -10.20 4.71
C ARG A 157 -7.69 -11.61 4.13
N GLU A 158 -8.89 -12.19 4.08
CA GLU A 158 -9.12 -13.53 3.54
C GLU A 158 -8.84 -13.63 2.04
N ASP A 159 -9.17 -12.60 1.26
CA ASP A 159 -9.01 -12.61 -0.19
C ASP A 159 -7.54 -12.48 -0.57
N PHE A 160 -6.79 -11.64 0.14
CA PHE A 160 -5.34 -11.59 -0.05
C PHE A 160 -4.66 -12.95 0.16
N LEU A 161 -5.10 -13.70 1.19
CA LEU A 161 -4.60 -15.04 1.46
C LEU A 161 -5.06 -16.07 0.42
N LYS A 162 -6.32 -16.01 -0.05
CA LYS A 162 -6.83 -16.86 -1.14
C LYS A 162 -5.99 -16.71 -2.42
N LEU A 163 -5.48 -15.51 -2.68
CA LEU A 163 -4.61 -15.24 -3.83
C LEU A 163 -3.16 -15.72 -3.64
N ASN A 164 -2.80 -16.19 -2.45
CA ASN A 164 -1.43 -16.39 -1.99
C ASN A 164 -0.58 -15.11 -2.03
N GLY A 165 -1.20 -13.94 -1.85
CA GLY A 165 -0.55 -12.63 -1.96
C GLY A 165 0.15 -12.36 -3.30
N TYR A 166 1.10 -11.43 -3.28
CA TYR A 166 1.86 -11.01 -4.47
C TYR A 166 2.89 -12.06 -4.89
N SER A 167 3.31 -12.05 -6.16
CA SER A 167 4.46 -12.86 -6.62
C SER A 167 5.76 -12.38 -5.98
N ASN A 168 6.62 -13.34 -5.60
CA ASN A 168 7.96 -13.10 -5.07
C ASN A 168 9.02 -12.99 -6.18
N GLU A 169 8.65 -13.17 -7.45
CA GLU A 169 9.59 -13.35 -8.57
C GLU A 169 9.88 -12.04 -9.35
N PHE A 170 9.15 -10.95 -9.06
CA PHE A 170 9.34 -9.68 -9.75
C PHE A 170 10.48 -8.85 -9.15
N TRP A 171 11.70 -9.18 -9.56
CA TRP A 171 12.91 -8.41 -9.28
C TRP A 171 13.11 -7.29 -10.30
N GLY A 172 13.03 -6.05 -9.85
CA GLY A 172 13.04 -4.85 -10.68
C GLY A 172 11.62 -4.33 -10.95
N TRP A 173 11.50 -3.22 -11.67
CA TRP A 173 10.20 -2.58 -11.86
C TRP A 173 9.31 -3.26 -12.89
N GLY A 174 8.04 -3.42 -12.51
CA GLY A 174 6.91 -3.65 -13.40
C GLY A 174 6.50 -5.11 -13.54
N GLY A 175 5.19 -5.30 -13.67
CA GLY A 175 4.52 -6.57 -13.91
C GLY A 175 3.99 -7.26 -12.65
N GLU A 176 4.43 -6.87 -11.45
CA GLU A 176 3.95 -7.43 -10.20
C GLU A 176 2.48 -7.10 -9.92
N ASP A 177 2.06 -5.87 -10.25
CA ASP A 177 0.67 -5.42 -10.11
C ASP A 177 -0.23 -6.11 -11.17
N ASP A 178 0.28 -6.29 -12.39
CA ASP A 178 -0.43 -7.03 -13.45
C ASP A 178 -0.54 -8.52 -13.12
N ASP A 179 0.49 -9.12 -12.49
CA ASP A 179 0.45 -10.49 -12.00
C ASP A 179 -0.62 -10.66 -10.92
N MET A 180 -0.78 -9.68 -10.02
CA MET A 180 -1.88 -9.68 -9.05
C MET A 180 -3.25 -9.69 -9.76
N ALA A 181 -3.47 -8.87 -10.79
CA ALA A 181 -4.71 -8.93 -11.58
C ALA A 181 -4.93 -10.30 -12.25
N TYR A 182 -3.86 -10.95 -12.72
CA TYR A 182 -3.94 -12.30 -13.29
C TYR A 182 -4.24 -13.37 -12.23
N ARG A 183 -3.71 -13.25 -11.01
CA ARG A 183 -4.04 -14.11 -9.87
C ARG A 183 -5.51 -14.00 -9.49
N MET A 184 -6.02 -12.76 -9.44
CA MET A 184 -7.43 -12.49 -9.19
C MET A 184 -8.32 -13.17 -10.23
N LYS A 185 -8.03 -12.94 -11.52
CA LYS A 185 -8.74 -13.60 -12.63
C LYS A 185 -8.65 -15.12 -12.57
N ALA A 186 -7.48 -15.67 -12.26
CA ALA A 186 -7.28 -17.12 -12.16
C ALA A 186 -8.05 -17.76 -11.01
N SER A 187 -8.36 -16.97 -9.97
CA SER A 187 -9.10 -17.39 -8.78
C SER A 187 -10.59 -17.05 -8.85
N ALA A 188 -11.08 -16.61 -10.03
CA ALA A 188 -12.44 -16.11 -10.22
C ALA A 188 -12.83 -15.03 -9.19
N MET A 189 -11.87 -14.17 -8.84
CA MET A 189 -12.05 -13.07 -7.90
C MET A 189 -12.12 -11.76 -8.67
N ASP A 190 -13.24 -11.07 -8.53
CA ASP A 190 -13.43 -9.73 -9.08
C ASP A 190 -12.82 -8.66 -8.16
N PHE A 191 -12.62 -7.47 -8.71
CA PHE A 191 -12.28 -6.27 -7.94
C PHE A 191 -13.16 -5.10 -8.39
N GLU A 192 -13.35 -4.15 -7.48
CA GLU A 192 -13.97 -2.87 -7.79
C GLU A 192 -12.91 -1.79 -7.97
N ARG A 193 -13.28 -0.73 -8.67
CA ARG A 193 -12.43 0.44 -8.86
C ARG A 193 -13.14 1.67 -8.34
N VAL A 194 -12.45 2.45 -7.52
CA VAL A 194 -12.97 3.73 -7.05
C VAL A 194 -13.21 4.65 -8.26
N PRO A 195 -14.38 5.32 -8.37
CA PRO A 195 -14.65 6.23 -9.48
C PRO A 195 -13.57 7.32 -9.64
N PRO A 196 -13.16 7.68 -10.85
CA PRO A 196 -12.02 8.58 -11.09
C PRO A 196 -12.22 9.99 -10.53
N GLU A 197 -13.45 10.39 -10.19
CA GLU A 197 -13.76 11.67 -9.55
C GLU A 197 -13.26 11.74 -8.12
N ILE A 198 -13.25 10.59 -7.41
CA ILE A 198 -12.80 10.49 -6.00
C ILE A 198 -11.52 9.65 -5.85
N GLY A 199 -11.20 8.78 -6.81
CA GLY A 199 -9.98 7.94 -6.85
C GLY A 199 -8.73 8.69 -7.32
N ARG A 200 -8.69 10.01 -7.11
CA ARG A 200 -7.61 10.89 -7.55
C ARG A 200 -6.44 10.86 -6.57
N TYR A 201 -5.24 10.75 -7.10
CA TYR A 201 -4.00 10.79 -6.32
C TYR A 201 -3.00 11.72 -6.97
N THR A 202 -2.32 12.53 -6.17
CA THR A 202 -1.12 13.23 -6.60
C THR A 202 0.06 12.25 -6.59
N SER A 203 0.71 12.08 -7.74
CA SER A 203 1.95 11.32 -7.88
C SER A 203 3.15 12.21 -7.60
N LEU A 204 3.93 11.85 -6.58
CA LEU A 204 5.16 12.52 -6.20
C LEU A 204 6.30 12.08 -7.13
N ILE A 205 7.02 13.05 -7.69
CA ILE A 205 8.04 12.80 -8.71
C ILE A 205 9.17 11.92 -8.15
N HIS A 206 9.58 10.91 -8.91
CA HIS A 206 10.76 10.10 -8.63
C HIS A 206 11.50 9.78 -9.93
N GLY A 207 12.80 9.47 -9.82
CA GLY A 207 13.59 9.03 -10.97
C GLY A 207 13.16 7.67 -11.52
N ASP A 208 13.59 7.39 -12.76
CA ASP A 208 13.41 6.10 -13.40
C ASP A 208 14.10 4.97 -12.62
N ARG A 209 13.60 3.75 -12.79
CA ARG A 209 14.20 2.55 -12.20
C ARG A 209 14.30 1.44 -13.23
N ASP A 210 15.26 0.55 -13.01
CA ASP A 210 15.49 -0.58 -13.91
C ASP A 210 14.28 -1.50 -13.99
N LYS A 211 13.77 -1.68 -15.21
CA LYS A 211 12.64 -2.56 -15.49
C LYS A 211 13.08 -4.00 -15.33
N ASN A 212 12.20 -4.83 -14.75
CA ASN A 212 12.41 -6.27 -14.73
C ASN A 212 12.43 -6.81 -16.17
N PRO A 213 13.55 -7.36 -16.67
CA PRO A 213 13.64 -7.86 -18.05
C PRO A 213 12.80 -9.12 -18.27
N ARG A 214 12.49 -9.87 -17.20
CA ARG A 214 11.72 -11.13 -17.24
C ARG A 214 10.22 -10.94 -17.03
N ARG A 215 9.74 -9.72 -16.78
CA ARG A 215 8.33 -9.44 -16.43
C ARG A 215 7.31 -10.07 -17.37
N MET A 216 7.56 -10.04 -18.68
CA MET A 216 6.63 -10.61 -19.67
C MET A 216 6.55 -12.15 -19.57
N ALA A 217 7.70 -12.81 -19.40
CA ALA A 217 7.75 -14.27 -19.19
C ALA A 217 7.11 -14.67 -17.85
N LEU A 218 7.32 -13.87 -16.80
CA LEU A 218 6.67 -14.06 -15.51
C LEU A 218 5.14 -13.92 -15.65
N LEU A 219 4.66 -12.90 -16.33
CA LEU A 219 3.22 -12.68 -16.53
C LEU A 219 2.54 -13.86 -17.27
N GLN A 220 3.18 -14.41 -18.30
CA GLN A 220 2.67 -15.59 -19.02
C GLN A 220 2.51 -16.82 -18.11
N GLY A 221 3.37 -16.96 -17.10
CA GLY A 221 3.33 -18.07 -16.14
C GLY A 221 2.52 -17.83 -14.87
N SER A 222 1.87 -16.66 -14.71
CA SER A 222 1.22 -16.22 -13.47
C SER A 222 0.33 -17.28 -12.82
N LYS A 223 -0.70 -17.74 -13.56
CA LYS A 223 -1.64 -18.78 -13.12
C LYS A 223 -0.96 -20.08 -12.68
N LYS A 224 0.11 -20.48 -13.35
CA LYS A 224 0.85 -21.72 -13.04
C LYS A 224 1.66 -21.60 -11.75
N ARG A 225 2.19 -20.40 -11.46
CA ARG A 225 3.03 -20.15 -10.29
C ARG A 225 2.24 -19.83 -9.03
N GLN A 226 1.07 -19.20 -9.14
CA GLN A 226 0.32 -18.63 -8.01
C GLN A 226 0.26 -19.53 -6.75
N ALA A 227 -0.04 -20.82 -6.91
CA ALA A 227 -0.13 -21.75 -5.77
C ALA A 227 1.21 -22.04 -5.05
N LYS A 228 2.35 -21.75 -5.68
CA LYS A 228 3.71 -22.05 -5.18
C LYS A 228 4.59 -20.81 -4.98
N ASP A 229 4.16 -19.66 -5.51
CA ASP A 229 4.87 -18.39 -5.52
C ASP A 229 3.99 -17.34 -4.83
N GLY A 230 4.30 -16.99 -3.59
CA GLY A 230 3.49 -16.05 -2.84
C GLY A 230 3.82 -15.99 -1.35
N VAL A 231 2.87 -15.57 -0.53
CA VAL A 231 2.99 -15.51 0.94
C VAL A 231 3.42 -16.87 1.52
N SER A 232 2.86 -17.97 1.01
CA SER A 232 3.15 -19.32 1.50
C SER A 232 4.58 -19.79 1.28
N SER A 233 5.34 -19.14 0.39
CA SER A 233 6.70 -19.52 0.00
C SER A 233 7.69 -18.38 0.09
N LEU A 234 7.32 -17.29 0.77
CA LEU A 234 8.14 -16.07 0.86
C LEU A 234 9.45 -16.31 1.61
N PRO A 235 10.61 -16.21 0.95
CA PRO A 235 11.89 -16.19 1.66
C PRO A 235 12.16 -14.77 2.15
N TYR A 236 12.15 -14.56 3.47
CA TYR A 236 12.52 -13.29 4.06
C TYR A 236 13.02 -13.46 5.51
N ARG A 237 13.69 -12.41 6.02
CA ARG A 237 14.03 -12.28 7.43
C ARG A 237 13.71 -10.87 7.92
N LEU A 238 12.98 -10.75 9.02
CA LEU A 238 12.84 -9.49 9.75
C LEU A 238 14.17 -9.14 10.43
N LEU A 239 14.76 -8.01 10.08
CA LEU A 239 16.01 -7.52 10.67
C LEU A 239 15.74 -6.66 11.89
N SER A 240 14.75 -5.78 11.82
CA SER A 240 14.31 -4.94 12.93
C SER A 240 12.84 -4.55 12.77
N SER A 241 12.21 -4.27 13.91
CA SER A 241 10.88 -3.67 14.01
C SER A 241 10.97 -2.50 14.99
N SER A 242 10.73 -1.27 14.54
CA SER A 242 10.71 -0.10 15.41
C SER A 242 9.35 0.60 15.39
N ASN A 243 8.91 0.97 16.57
CA ASN A 243 7.65 1.66 16.79
C ASN A 243 7.88 3.18 16.74
N GLU A 244 7.89 3.76 15.54
CA GLU A 244 7.95 5.22 15.38
C GLU A 244 6.58 5.84 15.68
N LYS A 245 6.54 7.09 16.14
CA LYS A 245 5.27 7.74 16.50
C LYS A 245 4.21 7.69 15.36
N LEU A 246 4.62 7.92 14.11
CA LEU A 246 3.70 8.02 12.97
C LEU A 246 3.58 6.73 12.14
N TYR A 247 4.43 5.73 12.37
CA TYR A 247 4.39 4.46 11.64
C TYR A 247 5.14 3.37 12.40
N THR A 248 4.83 2.12 12.14
CA THR A 248 5.71 1.01 12.54
C THR A 248 6.66 0.71 11.39
N HIS A 249 7.95 0.77 11.64
CA HIS A 249 8.99 0.46 10.66
C HIS A 249 9.35 -1.02 10.74
N LEU A 250 9.40 -1.68 9.59
CA LEU A 250 9.75 -3.09 9.46
C LEU A 250 10.90 -3.20 8.45
N LEU A 251 12.12 -3.45 8.92
CA LEU A 251 13.26 -3.65 8.03
C LEU A 251 13.37 -5.14 7.67
N VAL A 252 13.19 -5.46 6.40
CA VAL A 252 13.15 -6.85 5.91
C VAL A 252 14.26 -7.14 4.91
N ALA A 253 14.97 -8.24 5.10
CA ALA A 253 15.85 -8.82 4.09
C ALA A 253 15.04 -9.79 3.25
N VAL A 254 14.98 -9.55 1.93
CA VAL A 254 14.21 -10.33 0.94
C VAL A 254 15.07 -10.77 -0.22
#